data_AF-A0A3D5UL40-F1
#
_entry.id   AF-A0A3D5UL40-F1
#
_cell.length_a   1.000
_cell.length_b   1.000
_cell.length_c   1.000
_cell.angle_alpha   90.00
_cell.angle_beta   90.00
_cell.angle_gamma   90.00
#
_symmetry.space_group_name_H-M   'P 1'
#
loop_
_entity.id
_entity.type
_entity.pdbx_description
1 polymer ?
#
loop_
_entity_poly.entity_id
_entity_poly.type
_entity_poly.pdbx_seq_one_letter_code
_entity_poly.pdbx_strand_id
1 'polypeptide(L)' 'MKPLKIIATTTFGLEGILKNEIKSLGWEVEEVDTGRVSFYGDLNRLAQAN' A
#
# COMPACT_ATOMS: atom_id res chain seq x y z
N MET A 1 11.11 -11.61 10.34
CA MET A 1 10.38 -11.96 9.09
C MET A 1 10.89 -11.04 7.99
N LYS A 2 10.97 -11.52 6.74
CA LYS A 2 11.24 -10.63 5.60
C LYS A 2 9.98 -9.80 5.32
N PRO A 3 10.10 -8.48 5.03
CA PRO A 3 8.94 -7.68 4.64
C PRO A 3 8.35 -8.23 3.33
N LEU A 4 7.03 -8.34 3.28
CA LEU A 4 6.30 -8.70 2.08
C LEU A 4 6.10 -7.46 1.22
N LYS A 5 6.24 -7.63 -0.10
CA LYS A 5 5.81 -6.63 -1.06
C LYS A 5 4.33 -6.84 -1.35
N ILE A 6 3.52 -5.82 -1.06
CA ILE A 6 2.07 -5.82 -1.20
C ILE A 6 1.70 -4.82 -2.29
N ILE A 7 0.73 -5.18 -3.14
CA ILE A 7 0.21 -4.32 -4.20
C ILE A 7 -1.26 -4.07 -3.92
N ALA A 8 -1.61 -2.84 -3.58
CA ALA A 8 -3.00 -2.40 -3.47
C ALA A 8 -3.42 -1.74 -4.79
N THR A 9 -4.52 -2.21 -5.38
CA THR A 9 -5.07 -1.64 -6.63
C THR A 9 -6.15 -0.63 -6.32
N THR A 10 -6.34 0.34 -7.21
CA THR A 10 -7.37 1.37 -7.08
C THR A 10 -7.85 1.85 -8.45
N THR A 11 -8.90 2.65 -8.45
CA THR A 11 -9.40 3.29 -9.67
C THR A 11 -8.38 4.34 -10.14
N PHE A 12 -8.22 4.45 -11.46
CA PHE A 12 -7.33 5.44 -12.08
C PHE A 12 -7.56 6.85 -11.54
N GLY A 13 -6.48 7.51 -11.13
CA GLY A 13 -6.51 8.86 -10.56
C GLY A 13 -6.69 8.94 -9.04
N LEU A 14 -6.93 7.80 -8.36
CA LEU A 14 -7.05 7.73 -6.90
C LEU A 14 -5.77 7.24 -6.19
N GLU A 15 -4.69 7.00 -6.91
CA GLU A 15 -3.44 6.42 -6.38
C GLU A 15 -2.80 7.34 -5.34
N GLY A 16 -2.95 8.66 -5.51
CA GLY A 16 -2.50 9.64 -4.53
C GLY A 16 -3.25 9.56 -3.19
N ILE A 17 -4.55 9.25 -3.22
CA ILE A 17 -5.37 9.05 -2.02
C ILE A 17 -4.96 7.74 -1.35
N LEU A 18 -4.93 6.63 -2.10
CA LEU A 18 -4.52 5.32 -1.60
C LEU A 18 -3.12 5.36 -0.96
N LYS A 19 -2.16 6.07 -1.59
CA LYS A 19 -0.83 6.31 -1.03
C LYS A 19 -0.88 6.97 0.35
N ASN A 20 -1.74 7.98 0.51
CA ASN A 20 -1.87 8.70 1.77
C ASN A 20 -2.50 7.81 2.85
N GLU A 21 -3.51 7.00 2.52
CA GLU A 21 -4.11 6.03 3.43
C GLU A 21 -3.10 4.99 3.91
N ILE A 22 -2.30 4.42 2.99
CA ILE A 22 -1.21 3.48 3.31
C ILE A 22 -0.20 4.12 4.27
N LYS A 23 0.18 5.38 4.04
CA LYS A 23 1.07 6.13 4.95
C LYS A 23 0.43 6.41 6.30
N SER A 24 -0.87 6.73 6.34
CA SER A 24 -1.62 6.95 7.58
C SER A 24 -1.73 5.69 8.45
N LEU A 25 -1.74 4.50 7.82
CA LEU A 25 -1.65 3.20 8.51
C LEU A 25 -0.22 2.89 9.02
N GLY A 26 0.76 3.72 8.67
CA GLY A 26 2.15 3.60 9.11
C GLY A 26 3.01 2.68 8.25
N TRP A 27 2.61 2.42 6.99
CA TRP A 27 3.40 1.61 6.07
C TRP A 27 4.32 2.45 5.19
N GLU A 28 5.37 1.81 4.68
CA GLU A 28 6.32 2.40 3.75
C GLU A 28 5.91 2.11 2.31
N VAL A 29 5.56 3.17 1.58
CA VAL A 29 5.26 3.10 0.14
C VAL A 29 6.56 2.98 -0.65
N GLU A 30 6.63 1.97 -1.50
CA GLU A 30 7.73 1.74 -2.42
C GLU A 30 7.50 2.47 -3.74
N GLU A 31 6.33 2.30 -4.35
CA GLU A 31 6.04 2.79 -5.70
C GLU A 31 4.55 3.14 -5.85
N VAL A 32 4.29 4.16 -6.66
CA VAL A 32 2.95 4.54 -7.10
C VAL A 32 2.93 4.49 -8.62
N ASP A 33 2.04 3.70 -9.18
CA ASP A 33 1.89 3.48 -10.63
C ASP A 33 0.40 3.52 -10.99
N THR A 34 0.08 3.64 -12.27
CA THR A 34 -1.28 3.77 -12.78
C THR A 34 -2.17 2.64 -12.23
N GLY A 35 -3.18 3.00 -11.44
CA GLY A 35 -4.14 2.08 -10.81
C GLY A 35 -3.62 1.25 -9.63
N ARG A 36 -2.42 1.53 -9.08
CA ARG A 36 -1.87 0.75 -7.95
C ARG A 36 -0.83 1.48 -7.10
N VAL A 37 -0.67 0.99 -5.86
CA VAL A 37 0.41 1.40 -4.94
C VAL A 37 1.08 0.14 -4.38
N SER A 38 2.41 0.08 -4.49
CA SER A 38 3.25 -0.97 -3.91
C SER A 38 3.82 -0.50 -2.58
N PHE A 39 3.78 -1.34 -1.55
CA PHE A 39 4.31 -1.02 -0.22
C PHE A 39 4.86 -2.26 0.49
N TYR A 40 5.71 -2.04 1.48
CA TYR A 40 6.28 -3.11 2.29
C TYR A 40 5.48 -3.32 3.58
N GLY A 41 5.19 -4.58 3.90
CA GLY A 41 4.46 -4.89 5.12
C GLY A 41 4.67 -6.28 5.73
N ASP A 42 3.98 -6.53 6.85
CA ASP A 42 4.03 -7.77 7.61
C ASP A 42 2.70 -8.53 7.55
N LEU A 43 2.76 -9.85 7.68
CA LEU A 43 1.59 -10.74 7.65
C LEU A 43 0.62 -10.53 8.82
N ASN A 44 1.12 -10.13 9.99
CA ASN A 44 0.32 -9.97 11.20
C ASN A 44 -0.59 -8.74 11.13
N ARG A 45 -0.18 -7.72 10.37
CA ARG A 45 -0.88 -6.45 10.22
C ARG A 45 -1.49 -6.27 8.84
N LEU A 46 -1.27 -7.19 7.90
CA LEU A 46 -1.79 -7.12 6.52
C LEU A 46 -3.30 -6.85 6.47
N ALA A 47 -4.07 -7.44 7.38
CA ALA A 47 -5.52 -7.24 7.44
C ALA A 47 -5.94 -5.78 7.71
N GLN A 48 -5.05 -4.93 8.24
CA GLN A 48 -5.31 -3.50 8.45
C GLN A 48 -5.30 -2.70 7.13
N ALA A 49 -4.76 -3.27 6.06
CA ALA A 49 -4.66 -2.63 4.75
C ALA A 49 -5.82 -3.00 3.80
N ASN A 50 -6.83 -3.75 4.29
CA ASN A 50 -8.11 -3.99 3.61
C ASN A 50 -9.14 -2.95 4.04
#